data_AF-A0AAW2PXV1-F1
#
_entry.id   AF-A0AAW2PXV1-F1
#
_cell.length_a   1.000
_cell.length_b   1.000
_cell.length_c   1.000
_cell.angle_alpha   90.00
_cell.angle_beta   90.00
_cell.angle_gamma   90.00
#
_symmetry.space_group_name_H-M   'P 1'
#
loop_
_entity.id
_entity.type
_entity.pdbx_description
1 polymer ?
#
loop_
_entity_poly.entity_id
_entity_poly.type
_entity_poly.pdbx_seq_one_letter_code
_entity_poly.pdbx_strand_id
1 'polypeptide(L)'
;MNAGISNATNTRRHIETLLRKSRDVKGPVHECKLSYDSVLGSLNSALSEVRDIKEYDAATYDLKIASTDNIQRCVDDVASGKVKDETILSGNKVVPIFGMSAFNAVNKLMH
;
A
#
# COMPACT_ATOMS: atom_id res chain seq x y z
N MET A 1 -7.17 8.27 4.84
CA MET A 1 -5.78 8.21 4.32
C MET A 1 -4.78 7.90 5.42
N ASN A 2 -4.64 8.72 6.47
CA ASN A 2 -3.64 8.52 7.54
C ASN A 2 -3.62 7.10 8.15
N ALA A 3 -4.78 6.50 8.39
CA ALA A 3 -4.86 5.11 8.88
C ALA A 3 -4.25 4.11 7.88
N GLY A 4 -4.51 4.28 6.58
CA GLY A 4 -3.91 3.48 5.51
C GLY A 4 -2.40 3.67 5.41
N ILE A 5 -1.91 4.92 5.49
CA ILE A 5 -0.48 5.24 5.50
C ILE A 5 0.21 4.59 6.71
N SER A 6 -0.40 4.70 7.90
CA SER A 6 0.16 4.10 9.13
C SER A 6 0.23 2.58 9.04
N ASN A 7 -0.84 1.93 8.55
CA ASN A 7 -0.85 0.49 8.35
C ASN A 7 0.22 0.05 7.33
N ALA A 8 0.26 0.69 6.16
CA ALA A 8 1.26 0.42 5.14
C ALA A 8 2.69 0.62 5.64
N THR A 9 2.93 1.68 6.43
CA THR A 9 4.24 1.97 7.04
C THR A 9 4.65 0.86 8.02
N ASN A 10 3.73 0.39 8.86
CA ASN A 10 4.01 -0.66 9.83
C ASN A 10 4.31 -1.99 9.14
N THR A 11 3.52 -2.37 8.13
CA THR A 11 3.76 -3.60 7.35
C THR A 11 5.08 -3.52 6.60
N ARG A 12 5.38 -2.39 5.96
CA ARG A 12 6.66 -2.14 5.28
C ARG A 12 7.86 -2.28 6.23
N ARG A 13 7.77 -1.72 7.45
CA ARG A 13 8.81 -1.85 8.48
C ARG A 13 8.99 -3.30 8.94
N HIS A 14 7.90 -4.06 9.04
CA HIS A 14 7.97 -5.49 9.35
C HIS A 14 8.68 -6.28 8.25
N ILE A 15 8.33 -6.01 6.99
CA ILE A 15 8.99 -6.60 5.81
C ILE A 15 10.51 -6.34 5.84
N GLU A 16 10.95 -5.11 6.12
CA GLU A 16 12.38 -4.80 6.26
C GLU A 16 13.05 -5.60 7.39
N THR A 17 12.36 -5.77 8.51
CA THR A 17 12.86 -6.57 9.64
C THR A 17 13.00 -8.04 9.24
N LEU A 18 12.05 -8.59 8.49
CA LEU A 18 12.12 -9.95 7.96
C LEU A 18 13.30 -10.14 7.00
N LEU A 19 13.49 -9.21 6.07
CA LEU A 19 14.57 -9.28 5.06
C LEU A 19 15.98 -9.24 5.69
N ARG A 20 16.12 -8.60 6.86
CA ARG A 20 17.37 -8.61 7.63
C ARG A 20 17.62 -9.94 8.35
N LYS A 21 16.55 -10.64 8.74
CA LYS A 21 16.62 -11.87 9.56
C LYS A 21 16.69 -13.15 8.74
N SER A 22 16.06 -13.21 7.57
CA SER A 22 15.90 -14.45 6.80
C SER A 22 16.55 -14.39 5.43
N ARG A 23 17.26 -15.46 5.05
CA ARG A 23 17.85 -15.62 3.70
C ARG A 23 16.87 -16.27 2.71
N ASP A 24 15.93 -17.08 3.20
CA ASP A 24 15.15 -17.99 2.35
C ASP A 24 13.90 -17.37 1.72
N VAL A 25 13.45 -16.20 2.21
CA VAL A 25 12.25 -15.51 1.71
C VAL A 25 12.57 -14.26 0.89
N LYS A 26 13.85 -14.03 0.56
CA LYS A 26 14.33 -12.73 0.10
C LYS A 26 13.67 -12.22 -1.18
N GLY A 27 13.46 -13.03 -2.21
CA GLY A 27 12.90 -12.56 -3.48
C GLY A 27 11.47 -12.02 -3.33
N PRO A 28 10.49 -12.89 -3.03
CA PRO A 28 9.08 -12.50 -2.87
C PRO A 28 8.86 -11.39 -1.84
N VAL A 29 9.56 -11.44 -0.70
CA VAL A 29 9.42 -10.44 0.36
C VAL A 29 10.08 -9.11 -0.03
N HIS A 30 11.14 -9.13 -0.83
CA HIS A 30 11.76 -7.92 -1.36
C HIS A 30 10.87 -7.23 -2.39
N GLU A 31 10.29 -7.97 -3.32
CA GLU A 31 9.34 -7.40 -4.28
C GLU A 31 8.11 -6.83 -3.57
N CYS A 32 7.58 -7.55 -2.58
CA CYS A 32 6.51 -7.01 -1.74
C CYS A 32 6.93 -5.72 -1.01
N LYS A 33 8.19 -5.58 -0.56
CA LYS A 33 8.69 -4.31 0.00
C LYS A 33 8.57 -3.17 -1.01
N LEU A 34 8.99 -3.41 -2.25
CA LEU A 34 8.94 -2.40 -3.32
C LEU A 34 7.49 -2.00 -3.61
N SER A 35 6.57 -2.96 -3.62
CA SER A 35 5.12 -2.69 -3.68
C SER A 35 4.66 -1.77 -2.54
N TYR A 36 5.07 -2.02 -1.29
CA TYR A 36 4.72 -1.15 -0.18
C TYR A 36 5.36 0.24 -0.27
N ASP A 37 6.58 0.35 -0.80
CA ASP A 37 7.20 1.65 -1.08
C ASP A 37 6.36 2.45 -2.10
N SER A 38 5.87 1.80 -3.17
CA SER A 38 4.95 2.41 -4.16
C SER A 38 3.59 2.78 -3.56
N VAL A 39 2.99 1.90 -2.74
CA VAL A 39 1.75 2.20 -2.00
C VAL A 39 1.93 3.46 -1.15
N LEU A 40 3.02 3.56 -0.39
CA LEU A 40 3.29 4.72 0.45
C LEU A 40 3.52 5.98 -0.39
N GLY A 41 4.19 5.88 -1.53
CA GLY A 41 4.34 6.98 -2.48
C GLY A 41 2.98 7.53 -2.92
N SER A 42 2.13 6.68 -3.48
CA SER A 42 0.80 7.07 -3.96
C SER A 42 -0.11 7.57 -2.84
N LEU A 43 -0.13 6.94 -1.65
CA LEU A 43 -0.96 7.40 -0.53
C LEU A 43 -0.53 8.78 0.00
N ASN A 44 0.78 9.07 0.03
CA ASN A 44 1.28 10.39 0.45
C ASN A 44 1.04 11.45 -0.62
N SER A 45 1.18 11.09 -1.90
CA SER A 45 0.86 11.95 -3.03
C SER A 45 -0.62 12.36 -3.00
N ALA A 46 -1.53 11.39 -2.95
CA ALA A 46 -2.97 11.64 -2.80
C ALA A 46 -3.32 12.49 -1.58
N LEU A 47 -2.63 12.31 -0.45
CA LEU A 47 -2.85 13.14 0.74
C LEU A 47 -2.44 14.60 0.49
N SER A 48 -1.30 14.83 -0.16
CA SER A 48 -0.84 16.16 -0.55
C SER A 48 -1.79 16.81 -1.54
N GLU A 49 -2.22 16.07 -2.57
CA GLU A 49 -3.14 16.55 -3.59
C GLU A 49 -4.49 16.96 -2.99
N VAL A 50 -5.05 16.19 -2.06
CA VAL A 50 -6.30 16.57 -1.37
C VAL A 50 -6.10 17.73 -0.41
N ARG A 51 -5.04 17.73 0.39
CA ARG A 51 -4.86 18.68 1.48
C ARG A 51 -4.39 20.04 0.96
N ASP A 52 -3.38 20.03 0.11
CA ASP A 52 -2.54 21.19 -0.19
C ASP A 52 -2.83 21.78 -1.59
N ILE A 53 -3.13 20.93 -2.58
CA ILE A 53 -3.21 21.34 -3.99
C ILE A 53 -4.66 21.42 -4.51
N LYS A 54 -5.57 20.63 -3.92
CA LYS A 54 -6.98 20.44 -4.36
C LYS A 54 -7.14 19.78 -5.73
N GLU A 55 -6.17 18.96 -6.12
CA GLU A 55 -6.22 18.13 -7.34
C GLU A 55 -6.89 16.78 -7.05
N TYR A 56 -8.22 16.77 -6.98
CA TYR A 56 -8.97 15.57 -6.60
C TYR A 56 -8.94 14.45 -7.66
N ASP A 57 -8.80 14.80 -8.94
CA ASP A 57 -8.62 13.82 -10.02
C ASP A 57 -7.31 13.04 -9.85
N ALA A 58 -6.21 13.75 -9.58
CA ALA A 58 -4.91 13.13 -9.31
C ALA A 58 -4.98 12.27 -8.03
N ALA A 59 -5.61 12.80 -6.97
CA ALA A 59 -5.72 12.07 -5.72
C ALA A 59 -6.53 10.78 -5.84
N THR A 60 -7.62 10.80 -6.60
CA THR A 60 -8.42 9.58 -6.83
C THR A 60 -7.66 8.58 -7.69
N TYR A 61 -6.88 9.02 -8.68
CA TYR A 61 -5.99 8.13 -9.44
C TYR A 61 -4.95 7.45 -8.54
N ASP A 62 -4.25 8.21 -7.71
CA ASP A 62 -3.22 7.68 -6.81
C ASP A 62 -3.81 6.73 -5.75
N LEU A 63 -4.96 7.07 -5.18
CA LEU A 63 -5.65 6.18 -4.23
C LEU A 63 -6.06 4.86 -4.89
N LYS A 64 -6.52 4.91 -6.14
CA LYS A 64 -6.92 3.73 -6.89
C LYS A 64 -5.71 2.82 -7.11
N ILE A 65 -4.62 3.34 -7.67
CA ILE A 65 -3.40 2.57 -7.94
C ILE A 65 -2.79 2.00 -6.66
N ALA A 66 -2.76 2.77 -5.58
CA ALA A 66 -2.29 2.28 -4.29
C ALA A 66 -3.13 1.08 -3.79
N SER A 67 -4.43 1.10 -4.04
CA SER A 67 -5.40 0.12 -3.52
C SER A 67 -5.61 -1.08 -4.44
N THR A 68 -5.17 -1.00 -5.70
CA THR A 68 -5.26 -2.09 -6.66
C THR A 68 -3.87 -2.54 -7.07
N ASP A 69 -3.19 -1.82 -7.95
CA ASP A 69 -2.08 -2.35 -8.73
C ASP A 69 -0.84 -2.54 -7.87
N ASN A 70 -0.50 -1.52 -7.06
CA ASN A 70 0.70 -1.54 -6.22
C ASN A 70 0.64 -2.65 -5.17
N ILE A 71 -0.51 -2.78 -4.50
CA ILE A 71 -0.70 -3.78 -3.43
C ILE A 71 -0.96 -5.18 -3.97
N GLN A 72 -1.65 -5.30 -5.12
CA GLN A 72 -1.88 -6.59 -5.78
C GLN A 72 -0.56 -7.25 -6.18
N ARG A 73 0.43 -6.47 -6.63
CA ARG A 73 1.76 -7.00 -6.89
C ARG A 73 2.38 -7.68 -5.66
N CYS A 74 2.30 -7.07 -4.47
CA CYS A 74 2.75 -7.77 -3.25
C CYS A 74 1.93 -9.03 -3.00
N VAL A 75 0.60 -8.99 -3.16
CA VAL A 75 -0.28 -10.18 -2.99
C VAL A 75 0.18 -11.34 -3.88
N ASP A 76 0.50 -11.04 -5.14
CA ASP A 76 0.93 -12.04 -6.11
C ASP A 76 2.33 -12.57 -5.78
N ASP A 77 3.26 -11.68 -5.41
CA ASP A 77 4.62 -12.06 -5.04
C ASP A 77 4.63 -12.96 -3.80
N VAL A 78 3.89 -12.60 -2.74
CA VAL A 78 3.83 -13.39 -1.50
C VAL A 78 3.14 -14.74 -1.74
N ALA A 79 2.13 -14.78 -2.60
CA ALA A 79 1.46 -16.03 -2.98
C ALA A 79 2.39 -16.95 -3.77
N SER A 80 3.06 -16.42 -4.79
CA SER A 80 4.06 -17.14 -5.60
C SER A 80 5.21 -17.66 -4.72
N GLY A 81 5.68 -16.83 -3.79
CA GLY A 81 6.70 -17.16 -2.81
C GLY A 81 6.26 -18.07 -1.66
N LYS A 82 4.97 -18.45 -1.60
CA LYS A 82 4.37 -19.21 -0.48
C LYS A 82 4.65 -18.60 0.89
N VAL A 83 4.75 -17.27 0.96
CA VAL A 83 4.99 -16.52 2.19
C VAL A 83 3.74 -16.57 3.07
N LYS A 84 3.89 -17.04 4.31
CA LYS A 84 2.79 -17.19 5.29
C LYS A 84 2.84 -16.19 6.43
N ASP A 85 3.61 -15.12 6.28
CA ASP A 85 3.73 -14.11 7.33
C ASP A 85 2.40 -13.36 7.51
N GLU A 86 1.77 -13.54 8.68
CA GLU A 86 0.44 -13.00 8.96
C GLU A 86 0.40 -11.47 8.95
N THR A 87 1.50 -10.80 9.28
CA THR A 87 1.57 -9.33 9.27
C THR A 87 1.52 -8.82 7.84
N ILE A 88 2.28 -9.44 6.93
CA ILE A 88 2.24 -9.11 5.49
C ILE A 88 0.85 -9.40 4.92
N LEU A 89 0.31 -10.58 5.18
CA LEU A 89 -1.00 -10.99 4.66
C LEU A 89 -2.14 -10.10 5.20
N SER A 90 -2.06 -9.65 6.45
CA SER A 90 -3.02 -8.72 7.03
C SER A 90 -2.90 -7.33 6.41
N GLY A 91 -1.67 -6.80 6.27
CA GLY A 91 -1.43 -5.52 5.60
C GLY A 91 -1.99 -5.51 4.18
N ASN A 92 -1.78 -6.58 3.41
CA ASN A 92 -2.26 -6.71 2.03
C ASN A 92 -3.79 -6.67 1.91
N LYS A 93 -4.51 -7.06 2.97
CA LYS A 93 -5.98 -6.99 3.01
C LYS A 93 -6.48 -5.63 3.50
N VAL A 94 -5.77 -5.03 4.45
CA VAL A 94 -6.20 -3.82 5.14
C VAL A 94 -5.92 -2.55 4.34
N VAL A 95 -4.77 -2.46 3.66
CA VAL A 95 -4.40 -1.30 2.84
C VAL A 95 -5.45 -0.97 1.76
N PRO A 96 -5.94 -1.94 0.95
CA PRO A 96 -6.98 -1.68 -0.04
C PRO A 96 -8.27 -1.11 0.56
N ILE A 97 -8.68 -1.60 1.75
CA ILE A 97 -9.91 -1.15 2.42
C ILE A 97 -9.81 0.34 2.75
N PHE A 98 -8.69 0.77 3.35
CA PHE A 98 -8.49 2.18 3.69
C PHE A 98 -8.32 3.06 2.46
N GLY A 99 -7.58 2.58 1.45
CA GLY A 99 -7.33 3.32 0.22
C GLY A 99 -8.62 3.52 -0.60
N MET A 100 -9.43 2.47 -0.79
CA MET A 100 -10.72 2.58 -1.48
C MET A 100 -11.77 3.40 -0.70
N SER A 101 -11.76 3.31 0.63
CA SER A 101 -12.61 4.19 1.46
C SER A 101 -12.23 5.66 1.27
N ALA A 102 -10.94 5.96 1.19
CA ALA A 102 -10.46 7.31 0.91
C ALA A 102 -10.78 7.74 -0.53
N PHE A 103 -10.61 6.85 -1.53
CA PHE A 103 -11.00 7.08 -2.92
C PHE A 103 -12.46 7.56 -3.01
N ASN A 104 -13.38 6.81 -2.40
CA ASN A 104 -14.81 7.13 -2.41
C ASN A 104 -15.11 8.48 -1.72
N ALA A 105 -14.35 8.84 -0.69
CA ALA A 105 -14.51 10.12 -0.01
C ALA A 105 -14.03 11.29 -0.88
N VAL A 106 -12.87 11.15 -1.54
CA VAL A 106 -12.32 12.20 -2.41
C VAL A 106 -13.14 12.35 -3.69
N ASN A 107 -13.60 11.25 -4.28
CA ASN A 107 -14.43 11.29 -5.49
C ASN A 107 -15.75 12.07 -5.26
N LYS A 108 -16.24 12.15 -4.02
CA LYS A 108 -17.39 12.98 -3.66
C LYS A 108 -17.08 14.48 -3.58
N LEU A 109 -15.80 14.87 -3.50
CA LEU A 109 -15.39 16.27 -3.52
C LEU A 109 -15.25 16.82 -4.95
N MET A 110 -15.31 15.94 -5.95
CA MET A 110 -15.27 16.29 -7.37
C MET A 110 -16.65 16.66 -7.94
N HIS A 111 -17.72 16.39 -7.18
CA HIS A 111 -19.12 16.58 -7.57
C HIS A 111 -19.84 17.44 -6.52
#